data_AF-J9YTW7-F1
#
_entry.id   AF-J9YTW7-F1
#
_cell.length_a   1.000
_cell.length_b   1.000
_cell.length_c   1.000
_cell.angle_alpha   90.00
_cell.angle_beta   90.00
_cell.angle_gamma   90.00
#
_symmetry.space_group_name_H-M   'P 1'
#
loop_
_entity.id
_entity.type
_entity.pdbx_description
1 polymer ?
#
loop_
_entity_poly.entity_id
_entity_poly.type
_entity_poly.pdbx_seq_one_letter_code
_entity_poly.pdbx_strand_id
1 'polypeptide(L)'
;MHEPKTLIKHDTDIYLVNSFGKTKSFYSIVNNVFLGGSLIEHGGQNPLEAVRYNCNILHGPHVSNFREIYSFLNSQKISKKIKNLDQTKKLLEKLLSSKKNKKNIKNKVNVIGQRILKQNMNEIQIILNNI
;
A
#
# COMPACT_ATOMS: atom_id res chain seq x y z
N MET A 1 -8.51 -25.31 5.04
CA MET A 1 -7.50 -26.31 4.63
C MET A 1 -6.08 -25.76 4.42
N HIS A 2 -5.76 -24.48 4.73
CA HIS A 2 -4.38 -23.96 4.59
C HIS A 2 -3.96 -23.03 5.76
N GLU A 3 -4.51 -23.23 6.96
CA GLU A 3 -3.99 -22.57 8.15
C GLU A 3 -2.78 -23.37 8.66
N PRO A 4 -1.68 -22.73 9.07
CA PRO A 4 -0.53 -23.43 9.62
C PRO A 4 -0.95 -24.23 10.86
N LYS A 5 -0.61 -25.52 10.88
CA LYS A 5 -0.93 -26.43 12.01
C LYS A 5 -0.07 -26.15 13.24
N THR A 6 0.97 -25.34 13.10
CA THR A 6 1.95 -25.02 14.13
C THR A 6 2.13 -23.51 14.23
N LEU A 7 2.34 -23.03 15.45
CA LEU A 7 2.68 -21.63 15.72
C LEU A 7 3.98 -21.23 15.02
N ILE A 8 4.09 -19.95 14.63
CA ILE A 8 5.33 -19.38 14.08
C ILE A 8 6.34 -19.28 15.24
N LYS A 9 7.52 -19.89 15.07
CA LYS A 9 8.58 -19.83 16.09
C LYS A 9 9.16 -18.41 16.19
N HIS A 10 9.58 -18.02 17.38
CA HIS A 10 10.10 -16.67 17.63
C HIS A 10 11.39 -16.35 16.86
N ASP A 11 12.16 -17.35 16.44
CA ASP A 11 13.38 -17.26 15.65
C ASP A 11 13.13 -17.35 14.12
N THR A 12 11.87 -17.23 13.68
CA THR A 12 11.54 -17.27 12.25
C THR A 12 11.88 -15.93 11.58
N ASP A 13 12.94 -15.90 10.78
CA ASP A 13 13.30 -14.72 9.99
C ASP A 13 12.41 -14.52 8.76
N ILE A 14 12.04 -15.62 8.09
CA ILE A 14 11.29 -15.61 6.84
C ILE A 14 10.08 -16.54 6.96
N TYR A 15 8.89 -15.96 6.77
CA TYR A 15 7.63 -16.70 6.75
C TYR A 15 7.01 -16.68 5.35
N LEU A 16 6.93 -17.85 4.71
CA LEU A 16 6.34 -18.00 3.37
C LEU A 16 4.86 -18.38 3.45
N VAL A 17 4.01 -17.59 2.80
CA VAL A 17 2.56 -17.79 2.77
C VAL A 17 2.17 -18.40 1.44
N ASN A 18 1.94 -19.71 1.41
CA ASN A 18 1.44 -20.41 0.21
C ASN A 18 -0.08 -20.58 0.27
N SER A 19 -0.81 -19.46 0.23
CA SER A 19 -2.28 -19.47 0.31
C SER A 19 -2.90 -18.26 -0.35
N PHE A 20 -3.94 -18.48 -1.14
CA PHE A 20 -4.71 -17.41 -1.76
C PHE A 20 -5.63 -16.70 -0.75
N GLY A 21 -5.87 -15.41 -0.98
CA GLY A 21 -6.81 -14.60 -0.20
C GLY A 21 -6.34 -14.17 1.20
N LYS A 22 -5.11 -14.53 1.61
CA LYS A 22 -4.58 -14.21 2.95
C LYS A 22 -3.89 -12.86 3.07
N THR A 23 -3.60 -12.16 1.98
CA THR A 23 -2.83 -10.90 1.98
C THR A 23 -3.36 -9.85 2.96
N LYS A 24 -4.69 -9.71 3.08
CA LYS A 24 -5.34 -8.73 3.96
C LYS A 24 -5.07 -8.96 5.45
N SER A 25 -4.99 -10.22 5.90
CA SER A 25 -4.66 -10.50 7.31
C SER A 25 -3.22 -10.09 7.61
N PHE A 26 -2.29 -10.26 6.66
CA PHE A 26 -0.92 -9.79 6.82
C PHE A 26 -0.83 -8.27 6.84
N TYR A 27 -1.55 -7.55 5.97
CA TYR A 27 -1.61 -6.09 6.01
C TYR A 27 -2.04 -5.54 7.38
N SER A 28 -2.93 -6.23 8.11
CA SER A 28 -3.34 -5.77 9.45
C SER A 28 -2.26 -5.82 10.53
N ILE A 29 -1.21 -6.62 10.33
CA ILE A 29 -0.14 -6.84 11.33
C ILE A 29 1.21 -6.25 10.92
N VAL A 30 1.38 -5.83 9.67
CA VAL A 30 2.62 -5.21 9.17
C VAL A 30 2.48 -3.70 8.99
N ASN A 31 3.61 -2.98 9.08
CA ASN A 31 3.65 -1.53 8.89
C ASN A 31 4.18 -1.09 7.52
N ASN A 32 4.97 -1.95 6.88
CA ASN A 32 5.68 -1.65 5.64
C ASN A 32 5.50 -2.84 4.70
N VAL A 33 5.21 -2.58 3.43
CA VAL A 33 4.99 -3.61 2.43
C VAL A 33 5.77 -3.28 1.17
N PHE A 34 6.35 -4.30 0.54
CA PHE A 34 6.82 -4.20 -0.84
C PHE A 34 5.77 -4.82 -1.76
N LEU A 35 5.20 -4.02 -2.67
CA LEU A 35 4.21 -4.50 -3.63
C LEU A 35 4.91 -5.03 -4.87
N GLY A 36 4.79 -6.35 -5.08
CA GLY A 36 5.36 -7.07 -6.22
C GLY A 36 4.75 -6.68 -7.57
N GLY A 37 5.15 -7.40 -8.63
CA GLY A 37 4.76 -7.09 -10.01
C GLY A 37 5.25 -5.72 -10.51
N SER A 38 6.15 -5.07 -9.75
CA SER A 38 6.60 -3.70 -9.99
C SER A 38 8.10 -3.58 -10.29
N LEU A 39 8.87 -4.66 -10.12
CA LEU A 39 10.30 -4.73 -10.46
C LEU A 39 10.55 -5.02 -11.95
N ILE A 40 9.57 -5.64 -12.60
CA ILE A 40 9.56 -5.92 -14.05
C ILE A 40 8.34 -5.22 -14.67
N GLU A 41 8.27 -5.14 -16.00
CA GLU A 41 7.21 -4.49 -16.78
C GLU A 41 5.85 -5.21 -16.74
N HIS A 42 5.37 -5.56 -15.55
CA HIS A 42 4.07 -6.20 -15.30
C HIS A 42 3.02 -5.18 -14.83
N GLY A 43 3.43 -3.94 -14.53
CA GLY A 43 2.52 -2.81 -14.26
C GLY A 43 2.10 -2.63 -12.79
N GLY A 44 2.59 -3.46 -11.87
CA GLY A 44 2.41 -3.31 -10.43
C GLY A 44 1.06 -3.78 -9.89
N GLN A 45 0.97 -3.86 -8.56
CA GLN A 45 -0.24 -4.27 -7.83
C GLN A 45 -0.99 -3.06 -7.24
N ASN A 46 -2.28 -3.22 -6.95
CA ASN A 46 -3.13 -2.16 -6.40
C ASN A 46 -2.64 -1.72 -5.00
N PRO A 47 -2.14 -0.48 -4.83
CA PRO A 47 -1.61 -0.04 -3.55
C PRO A 47 -2.68 0.28 -2.50
N LEU A 48 -3.93 0.52 -2.91
CA LEU A 48 -4.99 0.93 -1.99
C LEU A 48 -5.35 -0.16 -0.97
N GLU A 49 -5.17 -1.44 -1.32
CA GLU A 49 -5.42 -2.53 -0.37
C GLU A 49 -4.54 -2.40 0.87
N ALA A 50 -3.24 -2.12 0.70
CA ALA A 50 -2.30 -1.96 1.79
C ALA A 50 -2.52 -0.63 2.56
N VAL A 51 -2.83 0.46 1.85
CA VAL A 51 -3.14 1.78 2.44
C VAL A 51 -4.28 1.69 3.45
N ARG A 52 -5.31 0.89 3.18
CA ARG A 52 -6.46 0.70 4.09
C ARG A 52 -6.07 0.15 5.47
N TYR A 53 -4.90 -0.50 5.57
CA TYR A 53 -4.33 -1.02 6.80
C TYR A 53 -3.16 -0.18 7.33
N ASN A 54 -3.03 1.08 6.89
CA ASN A 54 -1.95 1.99 7.29
C ASN A 54 -0.53 1.53 6.91
N CYS A 55 -0.38 0.68 5.90
CA CYS A 55 0.94 0.27 5.43
C CYS A 55 1.65 1.41 4.67
N ASN A 56 2.94 1.62 4.93
CA ASN A 56 3.83 2.32 3.99
C ASN A 56 4.16 1.39 2.83
N ILE A 57 4.26 1.93 1.62
CA ILE A 57 4.39 1.12 0.40
C ILE A 57 5.76 1.35 -0.25
N LEU A 58 6.47 0.26 -0.48
CA LEU A 58 7.63 0.18 -1.35
C LEU A 58 7.23 -0.50 -2.65
N HIS A 59 7.79 -0.04 -3.76
CA HIS A 59 7.51 -0.62 -5.08
C HIS A 59 8.67 -0.36 -6.04
N GLY A 60 8.79 -1.21 -7.06
CA GLY A 60 9.70 -1.00 -8.17
C GLY A 60 9.20 0.07 -9.16
N PRO A 61 9.94 0.29 -10.26
CA PRO A 61 9.65 1.38 -11.20
C PRO A 61 8.39 1.16 -12.06
N HIS A 62 7.94 -0.08 -12.23
CA HIS A 62 6.89 -0.43 -13.19
C HIS A 62 5.52 -0.53 -12.52
N VAL A 63 4.81 0.60 -12.45
CA VAL A 63 3.49 0.70 -11.78
C VAL A 63 2.41 1.27 -12.71
N SER A 64 2.53 1.03 -14.01
CA SER A 64 1.66 1.60 -15.06
C SER A 64 0.17 1.36 -14.81
N ASN A 65 -0.22 0.19 -14.29
CA ASN A 65 -1.63 -0.16 -14.05
C ASN A 65 -2.29 0.76 -13.01
N PHE A 66 -1.50 1.38 -12.13
CA PHE A 66 -1.98 2.24 -11.04
C PHE A 66 -1.17 3.55 -10.96
N ARG A 67 -0.67 4.04 -12.10
CA ARG A 67 0.29 5.15 -12.17
C ARG A 67 -0.14 6.37 -11.37
N GLU A 68 -1.39 6.79 -11.56
CA GLU A 68 -1.96 7.96 -10.88
C GLU A 68 -2.05 7.75 -9.38
N ILE A 69 -2.48 6.56 -8.95
CA ILE A 69 -2.59 6.22 -7.53
C ILE A 69 -1.21 6.21 -6.88
N TYR A 70 -0.21 5.59 -7.51
CA TYR A 70 1.16 5.60 -6.99
C TYR A 70 1.76 7.01 -6.94
N SER A 71 1.50 7.83 -7.96
CA SER A 71 1.94 9.24 -7.99
C SER A 71 1.32 10.03 -6.84
N PHE A 72 0.00 9.89 -6.65
CA PHE A 72 -0.74 10.50 -5.55
C PHE A 72 -0.19 10.04 -4.20
N LEU A 73 -0.04 8.75 -3.95
CA LEU A 73 0.47 8.22 -2.69
C LEU A 73 1.91 8.66 -2.41
N ASN A 74 2.73 8.81 -3.45
CA ASN A 74 4.11 9.30 -3.32
C ASN A 74 4.13 10.78 -2.92
N SER A 75 3.25 11.61 -3.50
CA SER A 75 3.09 13.02 -3.09
C SER A 75 2.70 13.15 -1.60
N GLN A 76 1.97 12.16 -1.09
CA GLN A 76 1.55 12.10 0.31
C GLN A 76 2.58 11.45 1.25
N LYS A 77 3.76 11.07 0.75
CA LYS A 77 4.83 10.35 1.47
C LYS A 77 4.37 9.00 2.04
N ILE A 78 3.42 8.34 1.35
CA ILE A 78 2.86 7.02 1.72
C ILE A 78 3.53 5.91 0.92
N SER A 79 3.76 6.14 -0.39
CA SER A 79 4.51 5.21 -1.24
C SER A 79 5.90 5.75 -1.56
N LYS A 80 6.84 4.85 -1.86
CA LYS A 80 8.19 5.19 -2.31
C LYS A 80 8.69 4.18 -3.34
N LYS A 81 9.12 4.71 -4.48
CA LYS A 81 9.79 3.94 -5.54
C LYS A 81 11.22 3.59 -5.10
N ILE A 82 11.57 2.31 -5.17
CA ILE A 82 12.96 1.85 -5.02
C ILE A 82 13.65 1.85 -6.40
N LYS A 83 14.93 2.21 -6.41
CA LYS A 83 15.74 2.28 -7.64
C LYS A 83 16.93 1.32 -7.63
N ASN A 84 17.52 1.10 -6.46
CA ASN A 84 18.68 0.22 -6.28
C ASN A 84 18.72 -0.33 -4.85
N LEU A 85 19.61 -1.30 -4.65
CA LEU A 85 19.77 -2.02 -3.39
C LEU A 85 20.17 -1.08 -2.24
N ASP A 86 21.11 -0.16 -2.46
CA ASP A 86 21.62 0.71 -1.39
C ASP A 86 20.57 1.70 -0.88
N GLN A 87 19.80 2.30 -1.78
CA GLN A 87 18.66 3.15 -1.40
C GLN A 87 17.60 2.34 -0.67
N THR A 88 17.38 1.08 -1.08
CA THR A 88 16.42 0.19 -0.44
C THR A 88 16.87 -0.18 0.98
N LYS A 89 18.14 -0.52 1.18
CA LYS A 89 18.72 -0.82 2.50
C LYS A 89 18.56 0.36 3.46
N LYS A 90 19.02 1.55 3.05
CA LYS A 90 18.89 2.79 3.86
C LYS A 90 17.43 3.09 4.21
N LEU A 91 16.51 2.84 3.28
CA LEU A 91 15.09 3.06 3.51
C LEU A 91 14.50 2.03 4.49
N LEU A 92 14.86 0.75 4.35
CA LEU A 92 14.44 -0.31 5.26
C LEU A 92 14.98 -0.08 6.67
N GLU A 93 16.25 0.26 6.84
CA GLU A 93 16.85 0.61 8.13
C GLU A 93 16.05 1.72 8.82
N LYS A 94 15.70 2.79 8.08
CA LYS A 94 14.86 3.87 8.60
C LYS A 94 13.44 3.41 8.97
N LEU A 95 12.82 2.56 8.16
CA LEU A 95 11.45 2.08 8.38
C LEU A 95 11.36 1.09 9.54
N LEU A 96 12.40 0.26 9.74
CA LEU A 96 12.49 -0.74 10.80
C LEU A 96 12.92 -0.12 12.13
N SER A 97 13.79 0.89 12.13
CA SER A 97 14.23 1.60 13.35
C SER A 97 13.16 2.55 13.91
N SER A 98 12.22 3.03 13.09
CA SER A 98 11.16 3.90 13.59
C SER A 98 10.13 3.07 14.39
N LYS A 99 9.95 3.38 15.68
CA LYS A 99 8.80 2.90 16.46
C LYS A 99 7.52 3.22 15.69
N LYS A 100 6.56 2.29 15.68
CA LYS A 100 5.26 2.32 14.97
C LYS A 100 4.66 3.73 14.99
N ASN A 101 5.03 4.56 14.02
CA ASN A 101 4.51 5.90 13.93
C ASN A 101 3.02 5.71 13.64
N LYS A 102 2.13 6.18 14.51
CA LYS A 102 0.68 6.22 14.29
C LYS A 102 0.35 7.22 13.16
N LYS A 103 0.98 7.06 11.99
CA LYS A 103 0.56 7.78 10.79
C LYS A 103 -0.83 7.27 10.46
N ASN A 104 -1.79 8.17 10.50
CA ASN A 104 -3.17 7.85 10.20
C ASN A 104 -3.40 7.89 8.69
N ILE A 105 -2.63 7.06 7.97
CA ILE A 105 -2.61 6.96 6.50
C ILE A 105 -4.03 6.67 5.99
N LYS A 106 -4.72 5.73 6.62
CA LYS A 106 -6.11 5.37 6.34
C LYS A 106 -7.03 6.58 6.45
N ASN A 107 -7.00 7.31 7.56
CA ASN A 107 -7.89 8.48 7.70
C ASN A 107 -7.55 9.57 6.69
N LYS A 108 -6.26 9.80 6.42
CA LYS A 108 -5.82 10.77 5.42
C LYS A 108 -6.37 10.44 4.03
N VAL A 109 -6.26 9.18 3.61
CA VAL A 109 -6.77 8.74 2.30
C VAL A 109 -8.30 8.72 2.29
N ASN A 110 -8.96 8.35 3.39
CA ASN A 110 -10.41 8.39 3.50
C ASN A 110 -10.97 9.82 3.36
N VAL A 111 -10.37 10.81 4.02
CA VAL A 111 -10.78 12.22 3.92
C VAL A 111 -10.64 12.71 2.48
N ILE A 112 -9.54 12.37 1.81
CA ILE A 112 -9.33 12.74 0.41
C ILE A 112 -10.37 12.04 -0.49
N GLY A 113 -10.63 10.76 -0.27
CA GLY A 113 -11.65 10.01 -1.00
C GLY A 113 -13.05 10.59 -0.85
N GLN A 114 -13.45 10.96 0.38
CA GLN A 114 -14.73 11.63 0.65
C GLN A 114 -14.83 12.98 -0.07
N ARG A 115 -13.73 13.75 -0.13
CA ARG A 115 -13.70 15.01 -0.85
C ARG A 115 -13.89 14.82 -2.35
N ILE A 116 -13.19 13.87 -2.95
CA ILE A 116 -13.32 13.54 -4.38
C ILE A 116 -14.75 13.07 -4.69
N LEU A 117 -15.30 12.18 -3.86
CA LEU A 117 -16.67 11.70 -4.02
C LEU A 117 -17.67 12.87 -3.97
N LYS A 118 -17.54 13.77 -2.99
CA LYS A 118 -18.41 14.94 -2.87
C LYS A 118 -18.31 15.86 -4.09
N GLN A 119 -17.10 16.10 -4.59
CA GLN A 119 -16.89 16.91 -5.80
C GLN A 119 -17.58 16.30 -7.02
N ASN A 120 -17.35 15.00 -7.27
CA ASN A 120 -17.96 14.30 -8.38
C ASN A 120 -19.49 14.26 -8.28
N MET A 121 -20.05 14.05 -7.08
CA MET A 121 -21.49 14.09 -6.86
C MET A 121 -22.09 15.47 -7.14
N ASN A 122 -21.40 16.54 -6.76
CA ASN A 122 -21.84 17.90 -7.08
C ASN A 122 -21.83 18.16 -8.59
N GLU A 123 -20.79 17.73 -9.30
CA GLU A 123 -20.71 17.86 -10.76
C GLU A 123 -21.83 17.10 -11.47
N ILE A 124 -22.11 15.87 -11.04
CA ILE A 124 -23.23 15.07 -11.57
C ILE A 124 -24.56 15.79 -11.30
N GLN A 125 -24.78 16.31 -10.09
CA GLN A 125 -26.01 17.03 -9.76
C GLN A 125 -26.22 18.28 -10.62
N ILE A 126 -25.15 19.02 -10.92
CA ILE A 126 -25.20 20.18 -11.83
C ILE A 126 -25.65 19.75 -13.22
N ILE A 127 -25.10 18.65 -13.76
CA ILE A 127 -25.48 18.11 -15.07
C ILE A 127 -26.96 17.69 -15.06
N LEU A 128 -27.39 16.95 -14.03
CA LEU A 128 -28.77 16.47 -13.93
C LEU A 128 -29.80 17.59 -13.79
N ASN A 129 -29.45 18.70 -13.13
CA ASN A 129 -30.33 19.86 -12.98
C ASN A 129 -30.42 20.72 -14.26
N ASN A 130 -29.55 20.49 -15.23
CA ASN A 130 -29.49 21.23 -16.50
C ASN A 130 -30.08 20.42 -17.68
N ILE A 131 -30.67 19.25 -17.39
CA ILE A 131 -31.42 18.40 -18.33
C ILE A 131 -32.89 18.47 -17.95
#